data_AF-A0A8X7QLF7-F1
#
_entry.id   AF-A0A8X7QLF7-F1
#
_cell.length_a   1.000
_cell.length_b   1.000
_cell.length_c   1.000
_cell.angle_alpha   90.00
_cell.angle_beta   90.00
_cell.angle_gamma   90.00
#
_symmetry.space_group_name_H-M   'P 1'
#
loop_
_entity.id
_entity.type
_entity.pdbx_description
1 polymer ?
#
loop_
_entity_poly.entity_id
_entity_poly.type
_entity_poly.pdbx_seq_one_letter_code
_entity_poly.pdbx_strand_id
1 'polypeptide(L)'
;MAVLGIFVKTLLEYRTMGMLAGPRSIGLASWSSTQAELMLNPENVSLRSQLKNREEELNDLKDAAETFEAEKAMALNGAKVVARWELMLEWLSGHTDSWDPVNTLEQYKTVKITKAELLGLPAPSFEYEPQVPGGEEVKAARPAADDPPAN
;
A
#
# COMPACT_ATOMS: atom_id res chain seq x y z
N MET A 1 -31.90 -35.54 90.93
CA MET A 1 -30.54 -35.93 90.50
C MET A 1 -30.56 -37.33 89.86
N ALA A 2 -31.34 -37.47 88.79
CA ALA A 2 -31.16 -38.44 87.70
C ALA A 2 -31.39 -37.62 86.41
N VAL A 3 -30.86 -36.39 86.38
CA VAL A 3 -29.58 -36.07 85.74
C VAL A 3 -29.76 -36.36 84.26
N LEU A 4 -30.07 -35.33 83.46
CA LEU A 4 -29.10 -34.65 82.57
C LEU A 4 -28.33 -35.56 81.60
N GLY A 5 -28.05 -36.81 81.96
CA GLY A 5 -27.38 -37.83 81.15
C GLY A 5 -28.25 -38.47 80.07
N ILE A 6 -29.58 -38.55 80.22
CA ILE A 6 -30.43 -39.06 79.12
C ILE A 6 -30.57 -38.00 78.03
N PHE A 7 -30.84 -36.73 78.40
CA PHE A 7 -31.05 -35.66 77.43
C PHE A 7 -29.78 -35.23 76.68
N VAL A 8 -28.60 -35.30 77.33
CA VAL A 8 -27.31 -35.05 76.66
C VAL A 8 -26.87 -36.21 75.77
N LYS A 9 -27.23 -37.46 76.11
CA LYS A 9 -26.90 -38.63 75.28
C LYS A 9 -27.76 -38.71 74.02
N THR A 10 -29.03 -38.31 74.08
CA THR A 10 -29.87 -38.19 72.88
C THR A 10 -29.40 -37.04 71.97
N LEU A 11 -28.99 -35.89 72.50
CA LEU A 11 -28.54 -34.75 71.68
C LEU A 11 -27.15 -34.93 71.03
N LEU A 12 -26.28 -35.79 71.58
CA LEU A 12 -24.99 -36.09 70.97
C LEU A 12 -25.09 -37.17 69.88
N GLU A 13 -26.04 -38.12 69.99
CA GLU A 13 -26.27 -39.14 68.97
C GLU A 13 -26.97 -38.59 67.71
N TYR A 14 -27.80 -37.54 67.85
CA TYR A 14 -28.31 -36.77 66.70
C TYR A 14 -27.23 -35.94 65.98
N ARG A 15 -26.03 -35.78 66.57
CA ARG A 15 -24.86 -35.17 65.91
C ARG A 15 -24.05 -36.18 65.10
N THR A 16 -24.31 -37.47 65.24
CA THR A 16 -23.52 -38.54 64.60
C THR A 16 -24.26 -39.37 63.56
N MET A 17 -25.59 -39.37 63.51
CA MET A 17 -26.32 -40.19 62.52
C MET A 17 -27.64 -39.54 62.12
N GLY A 18 -27.70 -39.02 60.89
CA GLY A 18 -28.99 -38.87 60.19
C GLY A 18 -29.33 -37.47 59.70
N MET A 19 -28.77 -37.12 58.54
CA MET A 19 -29.41 -36.27 57.53
C MET A 19 -29.75 -34.82 57.91
N LEU A 20 -28.87 -33.91 57.52
CA LEU A 20 -29.26 -33.00 56.45
C LEU A 20 -28.14 -33.03 55.41
N ALA A 21 -28.47 -33.58 54.24
CA ALA A 21 -27.73 -33.35 53.03
C ALA A 21 -27.62 -31.83 52.83
N GLY A 22 -26.55 -31.23 53.35
CA GLY A 22 -26.18 -29.88 53.02
C GLY A 22 -25.94 -29.83 51.51
N PRO A 23 -26.54 -28.89 50.77
CA PRO A 23 -26.33 -28.80 49.34
C PRO A 23 -24.83 -28.69 49.09
N ARG A 24 -24.36 -29.61 48.25
CA ARG A 24 -23.02 -29.73 47.71
C ARG A 24 -22.51 -28.38 47.19
N SER A 25 -21.98 -27.53 48.07
CA SER A 25 -21.34 -26.27 47.67
C SER A 25 -19.96 -26.50 47.02
N ILE A 26 -19.43 -27.72 47.13
CA ILE A 26 -18.26 -28.18 46.37
C ILE A 26 -18.62 -28.33 44.87
N GLY A 27 -19.89 -28.62 44.55
CA GLY A 27 -20.35 -28.79 43.17
C GLY A 27 -20.43 -27.47 42.39
N LEU A 28 -20.91 -26.39 43.00
CA LEU A 28 -21.13 -25.12 42.29
C LEU A 28 -19.83 -24.37 41.95
N ALA A 29 -18.86 -24.32 42.87
CA ALA A 29 -17.56 -23.70 42.60
C ALA A 29 -16.73 -24.54 41.63
N SER A 30 -16.78 -25.88 41.74
CA SER A 30 -16.14 -26.79 40.79
C SER A 30 -16.79 -26.70 39.41
N TRP A 31 -18.12 -26.65 39.34
CA TRP A 31 -18.85 -26.61 38.07
C TRP A 31 -18.73 -25.26 37.37
N SER A 32 -18.71 -24.14 38.11
CA SER A 32 -18.45 -22.81 37.50
C SER A 32 -16.99 -22.67 37.04
N SER A 33 -16.02 -23.24 37.78
CA SER A 33 -14.61 -23.27 37.36
C SER A 33 -14.42 -24.11 36.11
N THR A 34 -15.07 -25.28 36.04
CA THR A 34 -14.98 -26.18 34.88
C THR A 34 -15.72 -25.60 33.66
N GLN A 35 -16.84 -24.89 33.86
CA GLN A 35 -17.50 -24.13 32.79
C GLN A 35 -16.64 -22.99 32.26
N ALA A 36 -15.99 -22.22 33.14
CA ALA A 36 -15.08 -21.15 32.74
C ALA A 36 -13.89 -21.72 31.94
N GLU A 37 -13.34 -22.85 32.36
CA GLU A 37 -12.23 -23.53 31.66
C GLU A 37 -12.66 -24.12 30.31
N LEU A 38 -13.87 -24.69 30.21
CA LEU A 38 -14.47 -25.15 28.96
C LEU A 38 -14.82 -24.02 27.97
N MET A 39 -15.11 -22.81 28.47
CA MET A 39 -15.39 -21.63 27.64
C MET A 39 -14.10 -20.91 27.22
N LEU A 40 -13.11 -20.81 28.11
CA LEU A 40 -11.83 -20.13 27.88
C LEU A 40 -10.88 -20.90 26.94
N ASN A 41 -10.95 -22.22 26.93
CA ASN A 41 -10.10 -23.06 26.10
C ASN A 41 -10.40 -22.93 24.57
N PRO A 42 -11.66 -23.07 24.10
CA PRO A 42 -11.99 -22.86 22.69
C PRO A 42 -11.77 -21.40 22.25
N GLU A 43 -11.99 -20.42 23.14
CA GLU A 43 -11.70 -19.02 22.85
C GLU A 43 -10.19 -18.78 22.69
N ASN A 44 -9.34 -19.35 23.55
CA ASN A 44 -7.89 -19.30 23.38
C ASN A 44 -7.40 -19.96 22.08
N VAL A 45 -7.96 -21.11 21.72
CA VAL A 45 -7.64 -21.81 20.46
C VAL A 45 -8.06 -20.94 19.26
N SER A 46 -9.26 -20.36 19.31
CA SER A 46 -9.76 -19.43 18.29
C SER A 46 -8.86 -18.20 18.13
N LEU A 47 -8.49 -17.56 19.25
CA LEU A 47 -7.62 -16.38 19.25
C LEU A 47 -6.23 -16.70 18.68
N ARG A 48 -5.64 -17.84 19.03
CA ARG A 48 -4.34 -18.28 18.46
C ARG A 48 -4.43 -18.52 16.95
N SER A 49 -5.53 -19.10 16.49
CA SER A 49 -5.79 -19.30 15.06
C SER A 49 -5.89 -17.96 14.33
N GLN A 50 -6.68 -17.02 14.87
CA GLN A 50 -6.82 -15.67 14.31
C GLN A 50 -5.48 -14.92 14.28
N LEU A 51 -4.69 -15.01 15.34
CA LEU A 51 -3.38 -14.35 15.42
C LEU A 51 -2.43 -14.90 14.35
N LYS A 52 -2.40 -16.22 14.17
CA LYS A 52 -1.63 -16.87 13.11
C LYS A 52 -2.08 -16.42 11.72
N ASN A 53 -3.39 -16.36 11.47
CA ASN A 53 -3.93 -15.90 10.20
C ASN A 53 -3.56 -14.43 9.91
N ARG A 54 -3.60 -13.57 10.93
CA ARG A 54 -3.21 -12.17 10.81
C ARG A 54 -1.72 -11.97 10.58
N GLU A 55 -0.89 -12.81 11.19
CA GLU A 55 0.55 -12.84 10.95
C GLU A 55 0.86 -13.19 9.48
N GLU A 56 0.12 -14.15 8.91
CA GLU A 56 0.25 -14.53 7.50
C GLU A 56 -0.18 -13.38 6.57
N GLU A 57 -1.36 -12.77 6.81
CA GLU A 57 -1.84 -11.59 6.08
C GLU A 57 -0.85 -10.41 6.13
N LEU A 58 -0.21 -10.18 7.29
CA LEU A 58 0.80 -9.13 7.44
C LEU A 58 2.07 -9.42 6.65
N ASN A 59 2.48 -10.69 6.55
CA ASN A 59 3.64 -11.07 5.75
C ASN A 59 3.36 -10.89 4.26
N ASP A 60 2.19 -11.34 3.77
CA ASP A 60 1.78 -11.13 2.37
C ASP A 60 1.71 -9.63 2.02
N LEU A 61 1.14 -8.82 2.92
CA LEU A 61 1.04 -7.38 2.71
C LEU A 61 2.41 -6.70 2.70
N LYS A 62 3.34 -7.15 3.55
CA LYS A 62 4.71 -6.64 3.60
C LYS A 62 5.44 -6.95 2.29
N ASP A 63 5.31 -8.18 1.79
CA ASP A 63 5.93 -8.60 0.54
C ASP A 63 5.34 -7.82 -0.66
N ALA A 64 4.03 -7.60 -0.69
CA ALA A 64 3.38 -6.76 -1.70
C ALA A 64 3.80 -5.28 -1.59
N ALA A 65 3.95 -4.75 -0.38
CA ALA A 65 4.42 -3.38 -0.17
C ALA A 65 5.87 -3.19 -0.61
N GLU A 66 6.71 -4.23 -0.47
CA GLU A 66 8.10 -4.22 -0.93
C GLU A 66 8.19 -4.13 -2.47
N THR A 67 7.30 -4.79 -3.21
CA THR A 67 7.29 -4.72 -4.68
C THR A 67 6.53 -3.52 -5.26
N PHE A 68 5.60 -2.94 -4.49
CA PHE A 68 4.68 -1.90 -4.96
C PHE A 68 5.37 -0.70 -5.65
N GLU A 69 6.42 -0.14 -5.05
CA GLU A 69 7.08 1.04 -5.64
C GLU A 69 7.79 0.71 -6.96
N ALA A 70 8.35 -0.50 -7.09
CA ALA A 70 8.96 -0.95 -8.35
C ALA A 70 7.91 -1.16 -9.44
N GLU A 71 6.78 -1.79 -9.11
CA GLU A 71 5.66 -1.99 -10.02
C GLU A 71 5.05 -0.65 -10.48
N LYS A 72 4.85 0.27 -9.54
CA LYS A 72 4.39 1.63 -9.83
C LYS A 72 5.36 2.37 -10.75
N ALA A 73 6.66 2.30 -10.49
CA ALA A 73 7.67 2.91 -11.36
C ALA A 73 7.63 2.30 -12.77
N MET A 74 7.49 0.98 -12.89
CA MET A 74 7.36 0.29 -14.16
C MET A 74 6.10 0.72 -14.91
N ALA A 75 4.93 0.75 -14.26
CA ALA A 75 3.67 1.18 -14.84
C ALA A 75 3.72 2.64 -15.31
N LEU A 76 4.28 3.55 -14.50
CA LEU A 76 4.44 4.96 -14.87
C LEU A 76 5.37 5.14 -16.07
N ASN A 77 6.48 4.39 -16.12
CA ASN A 77 7.40 4.47 -17.24
C ASN A 77 6.77 3.88 -18.51
N GLY A 78 6.03 2.78 -18.41
CA GLY A 78 5.24 2.23 -19.51
C GLY A 78 4.23 3.23 -20.07
N ALA A 79 3.45 3.88 -19.19
CA ALA A 79 2.49 4.90 -19.58
C ALA A 79 3.15 6.10 -20.30
N LYS A 80 4.31 6.56 -19.83
CA LYS A 80 5.07 7.63 -20.50
C LYS A 80 5.53 7.24 -21.90
N VAL A 81 6.00 6.00 -22.08
CA VAL A 81 6.44 5.50 -23.39
C VAL A 81 5.26 5.42 -24.36
N VAL A 82 4.11 4.90 -23.91
CA VAL A 82 2.89 4.83 -24.72
C VAL A 82 2.41 6.22 -25.11
N ALA A 83 2.27 7.14 -24.15
CA ALA A 83 1.83 8.51 -24.42
C ALA A 83 2.76 9.23 -25.42
N ARG A 84 4.08 9.03 -25.31
CA ARG A 84 5.04 9.59 -26.28
C ARG A 84 4.87 8.98 -27.67
N TRP A 85 4.65 7.67 -27.75
CA TRP A 85 4.47 6.97 -29.02
C TRP A 85 3.18 7.39 -29.73
N GLU A 86 2.08 7.48 -29.00
CA GLU A 86 0.78 7.95 -29.54
C GLU A 86 0.88 9.40 -30.04
N LEU A 87 1.54 10.28 -29.28
CA LEU A 87 1.80 11.66 -29.72
C LEU A 87 2.65 11.71 -31.00
N MET A 88 3.70 10.88 -31.10
CA MET A 88 4.51 10.78 -32.31
C MET A 88 3.71 10.26 -33.50
N LEU A 89 2.82 9.29 -33.28
CA LEU A 89 1.94 8.76 -34.32
C LEU A 89 0.95 9.82 -34.80
N GLU A 90 0.36 10.57 -33.88
CA GLU A 90 -0.55 11.67 -34.22
C GLU A 90 0.17 12.72 -35.09
N TRP A 91 1.39 13.11 -34.70
CA TRP A 91 2.22 14.04 -35.47
C TRP A 91 2.55 13.50 -36.87
N LEU A 92 3.02 12.25 -36.97
CA LEU A 92 3.34 11.62 -38.26
C LEU A 92 2.11 11.43 -39.16
N SER A 93 0.92 11.27 -38.56
CA SER A 93 -0.32 11.11 -39.29
C SER A 93 -0.90 12.42 -39.83
N GLY A 94 -0.27 13.56 -39.52
CA GLY A 94 -0.74 14.89 -39.92
C GLY A 94 -2.11 15.25 -39.34
N HIS A 95 -2.53 14.60 -38.25
CA HIS A 95 -3.85 14.81 -37.66
C HIS A 95 -4.00 16.15 -36.93
N THR A 96 -2.92 16.92 -36.78
CA THR A 96 -2.91 18.16 -36.01
C THR A 96 -2.31 19.32 -36.80
N ASP A 97 -3.16 20.02 -37.56
CA ASP A 97 -2.92 21.40 -37.99
C ASP A 97 -2.77 22.38 -36.79
N SER A 98 -3.12 21.91 -35.59
CA SER A 98 -3.05 22.66 -34.33
C SER A 98 -1.68 22.60 -33.63
N TRP A 99 -0.76 21.75 -34.09
CA TRP A 99 0.56 21.65 -33.48
C TRP A 99 1.49 22.71 -34.06
N ASP A 100 1.64 23.82 -33.34
CA ASP A 100 2.64 24.85 -33.63
C ASP A 100 3.89 24.59 -32.75
N PRO A 101 4.90 23.88 -33.29
CA PRO A 101 6.10 23.53 -32.52
C PRO A 101 6.93 24.75 -32.13
N VAL A 102 6.85 25.86 -32.88
CA VAL A 102 7.59 27.08 -32.57
C VAL A 102 7.01 27.74 -31.32
N ASN A 103 5.68 27.95 -31.31
CA ASN A 103 5.01 28.52 -30.13
C ASN A 103 5.10 27.60 -28.90
N THR A 104 4.99 26.28 -29.11
CA THR A 104 5.12 25.30 -28.01
C THR A 104 6.52 25.31 -27.39
N LEU A 105 7.57 25.47 -28.21
CA LEU A 105 8.95 25.57 -27.74
C LEU A 105 9.18 26.84 -26.92
N GLU A 106 8.64 27.98 -27.34
CA GLU A 106 8.73 29.24 -26.61
C GLU A 106 7.99 29.19 -25.26
N GLN A 107 6.80 28.58 -25.22
CA GLN A 107 6.09 28.34 -23.97
C GLN A 107 6.90 27.44 -23.02
N TYR A 108 7.51 26.37 -23.56
CA TYR A 108 8.36 25.49 -22.77
C TYR A 108 9.57 26.25 -22.19
N LYS A 109 10.29 27.04 -22.99
CA LYS A 109 11.42 27.85 -22.52
C LYS A 109 10.99 28.77 -21.38
N THR A 110 9.87 29.49 -21.56
CA THR A 110 9.31 30.38 -20.54
C THR A 110 9.05 29.64 -19.23
N VAL A 111 8.34 28.51 -19.28
CA VAL A 111 8.04 27.70 -18.09
C VAL A 111 9.32 27.23 -17.38
N LYS A 112 10.33 26.84 -18.14
CA LYS A 112 11.60 26.35 -17.60
C LYS A 112 12.42 27.46 -16.93
N ILE A 113 12.44 28.65 -17.52
CA ILE A 113 13.08 29.83 -16.95
C ILE A 113 12.37 30.25 -15.66
N THR A 114 11.05 30.45 -15.70
CA THR A 114 10.26 30.84 -14.50
C THR A 114 10.36 29.82 -13.38
N LYS A 115 10.40 28.53 -13.70
CA LYS A 115 10.61 27.47 -12.71
C LYS A 115 12.00 27.55 -12.07
N ALA A 116 13.04 27.85 -12.85
CA ALA A 116 14.38 28.01 -12.31
C ALA A 116 14.44 29.24 -11.39
N GLU A 117 13.85 30.36 -11.78
CA GLU A 117 13.74 31.58 -10.98
C GLU A 117 13.02 31.33 -9.65
N LEU A 118 11.87 30.66 -9.68
CA LEU A 118 11.10 30.32 -8.47
C LEU A 118 11.90 29.47 -7.49
N LEU A 119 12.78 28.60 -8.01
CA LEU A 119 13.62 27.71 -7.22
C LEU A 119 14.99 28.35 -6.87
N GLY A 120 15.26 29.59 -7.29
CA GLY A 120 16.56 30.24 -7.11
C GLY A 120 17.71 29.55 -7.85
N LEU A 121 17.40 28.79 -8.90
CA LEU A 121 18.37 28.05 -9.72
C LEU A 121 18.86 28.93 -10.89
N PRO A 122 20.08 28.69 -11.40
CA PRO A 122 20.57 29.36 -12.60
C PRO A 122 19.64 29.07 -13.80
N ALA A 123 19.55 30.05 -14.70
CA ALA A 123 18.74 29.92 -15.91
C ALA A 123 19.21 28.70 -16.73
N PRO A 124 18.29 27.83 -17.18
CA PRO A 124 18.65 26.69 -18.00
C PRO A 124 19.20 27.14 -19.37
N SER A 125 20.24 26.44 -19.86
CA SER A 125 20.74 26.58 -21.23
C SER A 125 19.91 25.73 -22.19
N PHE A 126 19.71 26.24 -23.41
CA PHE A 126 18.96 25.59 -24.50
C PHE A 126 19.83 25.31 -25.74
N GLU A 127 21.15 25.15 -25.58
CA GLU A 127 22.13 25.02 -26.66
C GLU A 127 21.88 23.86 -27.65
N TYR A 128 21.11 22.84 -27.26
CA TYR A 128 20.69 21.75 -28.15
C TYR A 128 19.24 21.95 -28.60
N GLU A 129 18.98 23.06 -29.30
CA GLU A 129 17.67 23.36 -29.84
C GLU A 129 17.38 22.42 -31.03
N PRO A 130 16.29 21.63 -30.99
CA PRO A 130 15.92 20.80 -32.12
C PRO A 130 15.61 21.70 -33.33
N GLN A 131 16.14 21.37 -34.51
CA GLN A 131 15.72 22.06 -35.73
C GLN A 131 14.23 21.79 -35.96
N VAL A 132 13.41 22.80 -35.72
CA VAL A 132 11.97 22.74 -35.95
C VAL A 132 11.73 22.96 -37.45
N PRO A 133 11.06 22.03 -38.16
CA PRO A 133 10.68 22.24 -39.55
C PRO A 133 9.84 23.52 -39.68
N GLY A 134 10.30 24.49 -40.46
CA GLY A 134 9.63 25.78 -40.68
C GLY A 134 10.38 27.02 -40.17
N GLY A 135 11.47 26.84 -39.40
CA GLY A 135 12.44 27.93 -39.20
C GLY A 135 13.22 28.16 -40.48
N GLU A 136 13.26 29.40 -40.98
CA GLU A 136 13.97 29.75 -42.21
C GLU A 136 15.44 29.30 -42.17
N GLU A 137 15.73 28.18 -42.83
CA GLU A 137 17.09 27.88 -43.27
C GLU A 137 17.42 28.87 -44.39
N VAL A 138 18.20 29.92 -44.07
CA VAL A 138 19.00 30.60 -45.08
C VAL A 138 20.01 29.57 -45.58
N LYS A 139 19.59 28.85 -46.62
CA LYS A 139 20.37 27.87 -47.35
C LYS A 139 21.59 28.61 -47.91
N ALA A 140 22.74 28.45 -47.26
CA ALA A 140 24.02 28.74 -47.89
C ALA A 140 24.05 27.94 -49.20
N ALA A 141 23.98 28.65 -50.32
CA ALA A 141 24.04 28.06 -51.63
C ALA A 141 25.30 27.19 -51.71
N ARG A 142 25.14 25.91 -52.06
CA ARG A 142 26.24 25.07 -52.49
C ARG A 142 27.03 25.86 -53.56
N PRO A 143 28.35 26.08 -53.42
CA PRO A 143 29.12 26.56 -54.55
C PRO A 143 28.97 25.55 -55.69
N ALA A 144 28.60 26.05 -56.86
CA ALA A 144 28.40 25.24 -58.06
C ALA A 144 29.64 24.37 -58.29
N ALA A 145 29.43 23.07 -58.50
CA ALA A 145 30.50 22.19 -58.94
C ALA A 145 31.00 22.69 -60.30
N ASP A 146 32.30 22.97 -60.39
CA ASP A 146 32.99 23.21 -61.66
C ASP A 146 32.79 22.00 -62.56
N ASP A 147 32.05 22.18 -63.66
CA ASP A 147 32.00 21.21 -64.75
C ASP A 147 33.38 21.13 -65.41
N PRO A 148 33.94 19.93 -65.65
CA PRO A 148 35.19 19.80 -66.38
C PRO A 148 34.98 20.09 -67.87
N PRO A 149 35.99 20.61 -68.58
CA PRO A 149 35.85 20.94 -70.00
C PRO A 149 35.66 19.67 -70.81
N ALA A 150 34.64 19.69 -71.67
CA ALA A 150 34.41 18.65 -72.67
C ALA A 150 35.60 18.59 -73.64
N ASN A 151 36.12 17.38 -73.88
CA ASN A 151 37.00 17.06 -74.99
C ASN A 151 36.26 16.12 -75.94
#